data_AF-A0A3P9PK64-F1
#
_entry.id   AF-A0A3P9PK64-F1
#
_cell.length_a   1.000
_cell.length_b   1.000
_cell.length_c   1.000
_cell.angle_alpha   90.00
_cell.angle_beta   90.00
_cell.angle_gamma   90.00
#
_symmetry.space_group_name_H-M   'P 1'
#
loop_
_entity.id
_entity.type
_entity.pdbx_description
1 polymer ?
#
loop_
_entity_poly.entity_id
_entity_poly.type
_entity_poly.pdbx_seq_one_letter_code
_entity_poly.pdbx_strand_id
1 'polypeptide(L)'
;MSLGKAVRSFIKPARGLLASSEPALKRSYAAVAEARAVLEHELDSIRAAGTWKAERIITSKQGPQINVEGSRGSERRGSLPPSRDHKSTWKAAVAVSAFCLLYPQVI
;
A
#
# COMPACT_ATOMS: atom_id res chain seq x y z
N MET A 1 55.96 -23.81 42.96
CA MET A 1 56.14 -22.67 42.04
C MET A 1 55.99 -23.20 40.62
N SER A 2 55.12 -22.78 39.70
CA SER A 2 53.89 -21.98 39.70
C SER A 2 53.12 -22.45 38.45
N LEU A 3 51.85 -22.79 38.63
CA LEU A 3 50.88 -23.28 37.65
C LEU A 3 50.46 -22.15 36.69
N GLY A 4 51.42 -21.53 36.00
CA GLY A 4 51.27 -20.19 35.42
C GLY A 4 51.28 -20.08 33.90
N LYS A 5 51.17 -21.18 33.14
CA LYS A 5 51.37 -21.15 31.66
C LYS A 5 50.32 -21.89 30.82
N ALA A 6 49.17 -22.26 31.38
CA ALA A 6 48.10 -22.96 30.64
C ALA A 6 46.73 -22.26 30.68
N VAL A 7 46.66 -20.97 31.01
CA VAL A 7 45.40 -20.20 31.05
C VAL A 7 45.47 -19.02 30.07
N ARG A 8 45.73 -19.29 28.78
CA ARG A 8 45.48 -18.30 27.70
C ARG A 8 45.01 -18.94 26.38
N SER A 9 44.41 -20.13 26.44
CA SER A 9 43.96 -20.86 25.23
C SER A 9 42.43 -20.90 25.06
N PHE A 10 41.64 -20.53 26.07
CA PHE A 10 40.18 -20.71 26.03
C PHE A 10 39.35 -19.45 25.80
N ILE A 11 39.97 -18.32 25.46
CA ILE A 11 39.23 -17.12 25.03
C ILE A 11 39.55 -16.84 23.56
N LYS A 12 39.25 -17.81 22.69
CA LYS A 12 38.93 -17.50 21.29
C LYS A 12 37.54 -16.84 21.33
N PRO A 13 37.39 -15.64 20.78
CA PRO A 13 36.20 -14.84 21.04
C PRO A 13 35.01 -15.53 20.40
N ALA A 14 33.90 -15.59 21.14
CA ALA A 14 32.56 -15.81 20.59
C ALA A 14 32.11 -14.65 19.66
N ARG A 15 33.04 -14.09 18.86
CA ARG A 15 32.78 -13.07 17.84
C ARG A 15 32.17 -13.65 16.56
N GLY A 16 32.17 -14.98 16.39
CA GLY A 16 31.54 -15.64 15.23
C GLY A 16 30.02 -15.80 15.33
N LEU A 17 29.45 -15.73 16.53
CA LEU A 17 27.98 -15.84 16.74
C LEU A 17 27.29 -14.48 16.83
N LEU A 18 28.07 -13.40 17.01
CA LEU A 18 27.61 -12.01 16.96
C LEU A 18 28.42 -11.24 15.90
N ALA A 19 28.80 -11.90 14.80
CA ALA A 19 29.28 -11.24 13.60
C ALA A 19 28.09 -10.51 12.97
N SER A 20 27.83 -9.31 13.51
CA SER A 20 27.16 -8.17 12.93
C SER A 20 26.05 -8.50 11.92
N SER A 21 24.80 -8.42 12.40
CA SER A 21 23.60 -8.40 11.54
C SER A 21 23.53 -7.12 10.68
N GLU A 22 24.42 -6.14 10.86
CA GLU A 22 24.42 -4.86 10.14
C GLU A 22 24.31 -4.95 8.60
N PRO A 23 25.13 -5.72 7.87
CA PRO A 23 25.02 -5.81 6.41
C PRO A 23 23.71 -6.49 5.98
N ALA A 24 23.20 -7.45 6.75
CA ALA A 24 21.92 -8.08 6.49
C ALA A 24 20.74 -7.12 6.75
N LEU A 25 20.80 -6.33 7.83
CA LEU A 25 19.84 -5.29 8.17
C LEU A 25 19.85 -4.11 7.16
N LYS A 26 21.02 -3.71 6.68
CA LYS A 26 21.16 -2.68 5.63
C LYS A 26 20.55 -3.16 4.31
N ARG A 27 20.78 -4.42 3.95
CA ARG A 27 20.16 -5.03 2.76
C ARG A 27 18.64 -5.15 2.90
N SER A 28 18.13 -5.49 4.09
CA SER A 28 16.67 -5.54 4.31
C SER A 28 16.04 -4.14 4.26
N TYR A 29 16.70 -3.12 4.80
CA TYR A 29 16.21 -1.75 4.71
C TYR A 29 16.20 -1.24 3.28
N ALA A 30 17.25 -1.51 2.50
CA ALA A 30 17.29 -1.19 1.07
C ALA A 30 16.15 -1.89 0.32
N ALA A 31 15.92 -3.19 0.54
CA ALA A 31 14.83 -3.92 -0.10
C ALA A 31 13.44 -3.35 0.26
N VAL A 32 13.23 -2.92 1.51
CA VAL A 32 11.98 -2.27 1.95
C VAL A 32 11.81 -0.89 1.30
N ALA A 33 12.89 -0.10 1.18
CA ALA A 33 12.85 1.20 0.52
C ALA A 33 12.50 1.09 -0.96
N GLU A 34 13.11 0.12 -1.67
CA GLU A 34 12.79 -0.17 -3.07
C GLU A 34 11.33 -0.61 -3.23
N ALA A 35 10.85 -1.54 -2.38
CA ALA A 35 9.46 -1.98 -2.43
C ALA A 35 8.48 -0.81 -2.18
N ARG A 36 8.81 0.10 -1.26
CA ARG A 36 8.01 1.30 -1.03
C ARG A 36 8.00 2.22 -2.25
N ALA A 37 9.15 2.44 -2.89
CA ALA A 37 9.23 3.27 -4.09
C ALA A 37 8.33 2.74 -5.22
N VAL A 38 8.33 1.41 -5.42
CA VAL A 38 7.42 0.75 -6.37
C VAL A 38 5.95 0.97 -5.98
N LEU A 39 5.58 0.74 -4.72
CA LEU A 39 4.20 0.93 -4.28
C LEU A 39 3.73 2.38 -4.46
N GLU A 40 4.53 3.38 -4.09
CA GLU A 40 4.17 4.79 -4.27
C GLU A 40 3.96 5.14 -5.75
N HIS A 41 4.83 4.64 -6.64
CA HIS A 41 4.68 4.79 -8.09
C HIS A 41 3.36 4.18 -8.59
N GLU A 42 3.00 2.97 -8.15
CA GLU A 42 1.74 2.34 -8.53
C GLU A 42 0.53 3.09 -7.95
N LEU A 43 0.62 3.65 -6.74
CA LEU A 43 -0.46 4.48 -6.20
C LEU A 43 -0.61 5.79 -6.98
N ASP A 44 0.49 6.38 -7.44
CA ASP A 44 0.48 7.55 -8.31
C ASP A 44 -0.14 7.23 -9.67
N SER A 45 0.16 6.07 -10.25
CA SER A 45 -0.41 5.63 -11.52
C SER A 45 -1.94 5.44 -11.41
N ILE A 46 -2.42 4.84 -10.31
CA ILE A 46 -3.85 4.68 -10.01
C ILE A 46 -4.54 6.06 -9.84
N ARG A 47 -3.89 7.00 -9.14
CA ARG A 47 -4.40 8.38 -8.98
C ARG A 47 -4.48 9.10 -10.33
N ALA A 48 -3.43 9.03 -11.14
CA ALA A 48 -3.35 9.66 -12.46
C ALA A 48 -4.36 9.05 -13.46
N ALA A 49 -4.58 7.73 -13.40
CA ALA A 49 -5.59 7.05 -14.20
C ALA A 49 -7.04 7.41 -13.80
N GLY A 50 -7.24 8.06 -12.65
CA GLY A 50 -8.57 8.38 -12.11
C GLY A 50 -9.33 7.15 -11.62
N THR A 51 -8.64 6.04 -11.39
CA THR A 51 -9.22 4.79 -10.85
C THR A 51 -9.07 4.70 -9.33
N TRP A 52 -8.47 5.71 -8.70
CA TRP A 52 -8.40 5.85 -7.24
C TRP A 52 -9.79 5.84 -6.59
N LYS A 53 -9.96 4.96 -5.60
CA LYS A 53 -11.18 4.86 -4.79
C LYS A 53 -10.86 5.24 -3.35
N ALA A 54 -11.39 6.39 -2.91
CA ALA A 54 -11.40 6.74 -1.51
C ALA A 54 -12.59 6.06 -0.80
N GLU A 55 -12.39 5.71 0.47
CA GLU A 55 -13.47 5.24 1.32
C GLU A 55 -14.50 6.35 1.57
N ARG A 56 -15.77 5.99 1.71
CA ARG A 56 -16.84 6.87 2.16
C ARG A 56 -17.36 6.35 3.49
N ILE A 57 -17.42 7.21 4.49
CA ILE A 57 -17.84 6.82 5.83
C ILE A 57 -19.37 6.90 5.93
N ILE A 58 -20.01 5.75 6.14
CA ILE A 58 -21.45 5.65 6.39
C ILE A 58 -21.68 5.79 7.89
N THR A 59 -22.38 6.84 8.30
CA THR A 59 -22.57 7.19 9.71
C THR A 59 -23.90 6.68 10.29
N SER A 60 -24.74 6.09 9.45
CA SER A 60 -26.01 5.47 9.84
C SER A 60 -25.95 3.95 9.77
N LYS A 61 -26.98 3.30 10.33
CA LYS A 61 -27.23 1.87 10.06
C LYS A 61 -27.61 1.66 8.58
N GLN A 62 -27.43 0.44 8.11
CA GLN A 62 -27.84 0.03 6.76
C GLN A 62 -29.37 0.06 6.63
N GLY A 63 -29.85 0.63 5.54
CA GLY A 63 -31.27 0.71 5.24
C GLY A 63 -31.54 1.47 3.94
N PRO A 64 -32.81 1.64 3.55
CA PRO A 64 -33.19 2.41 2.36
C PRO A 64 -32.71 3.88 2.41
N GLN A 65 -32.55 4.41 3.62
CA GLN A 65 -31.99 5.72 3.87
C GLN A 65 -30.67 5.57 4.61
N ILE A 66 -29.61 6.18 4.08
CA ILE A 66 -28.29 6.20 4.69
C ILE A 66 -27.76 7.63 4.83
N ASN A 67 -26.98 7.88 5.88
CA ASN A 67 -26.20 9.10 6.02
C ASN A 67 -24.75 8.80 5.69
N VAL A 68 -24.17 9.62 4.81
CA VAL A 68 -22.75 9.56 4.48
C VAL A 68 -22.08 10.83 5.00
N GLU A 69 -20.91 10.67 5.60
CA GLU A 69 -20.10 11.80 6.05
C GLU A 69 -19.84 12.79 4.90
N GLY A 70 -19.98 14.08 5.18
CA GLY A 70 -19.83 15.15 4.19
C GLY A 70 -21.03 15.36 3.24
N SER A 71 -22.08 14.53 3.28
CA SER A 71 -23.25 14.73 2.41
C SER A 71 -24.19 15.86 2.87
N ARG A 72 -24.05 16.33 4.11
CA ARG A 72 -24.84 17.43 4.68
C ARG A 72 -24.05 18.74 4.54
N GLY A 73 -24.08 19.32 3.34
CA GLY A 73 -23.75 20.71 3.01
C GLY A 73 -22.69 21.44 3.85
N SER A 74 -21.42 21.28 3.49
CA SER A 74 -20.45 22.39 3.53
C SER A 74 -20.21 22.86 2.11
N GLU A 75 -21.16 23.64 1.60
CA GLU A 75 -21.01 24.46 0.41
C GLU A 75 -19.98 25.58 0.70
N ARG A 76 -18.69 25.23 0.71
CA ARG A 76 -17.60 26.18 0.52
C ARG A 76 -16.75 25.73 -0.65
N ARG A 77 -17.26 26.12 -1.82
CA ARG A 77 -16.57 26.47 -3.08
C ARG A 77 -15.03 26.48 -2.96
N GLY A 78 -14.41 25.42 -3.46
CA GLY A 78 -12.97 25.35 -3.76
C GLY A 78 -12.78 24.54 -5.05
N SER A 79 -12.66 25.26 -6.17
CA SER A 79 -12.21 24.82 -7.51
C SER A 79 -12.78 23.51 -8.09
N LEU A 80 -13.82 23.62 -8.93
CA LEU A 80 -14.19 22.59 -9.91
C LEU A 80 -13.10 22.45 -10.99
N PRO A 81 -12.72 21.23 -11.42
CA PRO A 81 -12.16 21.02 -12.75
C PRO A 81 -13.27 21.08 -13.82
N PRO A 82 -12.95 21.40 -15.09
CA PRO A 82 -13.95 21.62 -16.12
C PRO A 82 -14.70 20.33 -16.52
N SER A 83 -15.96 20.55 -16.87
CA SER A 83 -16.97 19.59 -17.33
C SER A 83 -16.45 18.60 -18.38
N ARG A 84 -16.55 17.30 -18.10
CA ARG A 84 -16.29 16.22 -19.07
C ARG A 84 -17.57 15.85 -19.81
N ASP A 85 -17.48 15.87 -21.14
CA ASP A 85 -18.54 15.50 -22.06
C ASP A 85 -19.08 14.08 -21.83
N HIS A 86 -20.41 14.01 -21.75
CA HIS A 86 -21.24 12.86 -21.36
C HIS A 86 -21.25 11.68 -22.36
N LYS A 87 -20.48 11.75 -23.46
CA LYS A 87 -20.66 10.86 -24.63
C LYS A 87 -19.67 9.70 -24.73
N SER A 88 -18.61 9.64 -23.91
CA SER A 88 -17.59 8.57 -24.01
C SER A 88 -17.74 7.42 -23.00
N THR A 89 -18.60 7.55 -21.99
CA THR A 89 -18.64 6.64 -20.83
C THR A 89 -19.39 5.33 -21.07
N TRP A 90 -20.23 5.23 -22.10
CA TRP A 90 -21.03 4.02 -22.35
C TRP A 90 -20.27 2.89 -23.05
N LYS A 91 -19.21 3.21 -23.82
CA LYS A 91 -18.44 2.16 -24.50
C LYS A 91 -17.66 1.26 -23.54
N ALA A 92 -17.16 1.81 -22.43
CA ALA A 92 -16.44 1.05 -21.42
C ALA A 92 -17.38 0.16 -20.58
N ALA A 93 -18.59 0.64 -20.27
CA ALA A 93 -19.58 -0.11 -19.49
C ALA A 93 -20.04 -1.40 -20.21
N VAL A 94 -20.20 -1.37 -21.53
CA VAL A 94 -20.59 -2.55 -22.32
C VAL A 94 -19.49 -3.63 -22.29
N ALA A 95 -18.22 -3.25 -22.32
CA ALA A 95 -17.10 -4.19 -22.27
C ALA A 95 -16.99 -4.91 -20.91
N VAL A 96 -17.22 -4.20 -19.80
CA VAL A 96 -17.20 -4.80 -18.45
C VAL A 96 -18.36 -5.80 -18.26
N SER A 97 -19.53 -5.52 -18.84
CA SER A 97 -20.67 -6.45 -18.78
C SER A 97 -20.42 -7.76 -19.53
N ALA A 98 -19.66 -7.75 -20.62
CA ALA A 98 -19.29 -8.97 -21.35
C ALA A 98 -18.27 -9.82 -20.57
N PHE A 99 -17.37 -9.19 -19.82
CA PHE A 99 -16.35 -9.89 -19.04
C PHE A 99 -16.95 -10.67 -17.85
N CYS A 100 -17.91 -10.08 -17.12
CA CYS A 100 -18.60 -10.78 -16.02
C CYS A 100 -19.42 -12.00 -16.47
N LEU A 101 -19.92 -12.01 -17.71
CA LEU A 101 -20.68 -13.16 -18.23
C LEU A 101 -19.77 -14.31 -18.70
N LEU A 102 -18.51 -14.04 -19.05
CA LEU A 102 -17.57 -15.07 -19.50
C LEU A 102 -16.76 -15.72 -18.37
N TYR A 103 -16.58 -15.05 -17.23
CA TYR A 103 -15.75 -15.56 -16.13
C TYR A 103 -16.45 -15.35 -14.77
N PRO A 104 -17.47 -16.16 -14.45
CA PRO A 104 -18.19 -16.05 -13.17
C PRO A 104 -17.35 -16.46 -11.95
N GLN A 105 -16.15 -17.02 -12.15
CA GLN A 105 -15.28 -17.56 -11.10
C GLN A 105 -14.22 -16.56 -10.59
N VAL A 106 -14.29 -15.29 -11.00
CA VAL A 106 -13.29 -14.24 -10.66
C VAL A 106 -13.90 -13.12 -9.79
N ILE A 107 -14.92 -13.44 -9.00
CA ILE A 107 -15.47 -12.56 -7.96
C ILE A 107 -15.15 -13.13 -6.59
#